data_AF-A0A661IA64-F1
#
_entry.id   AF-A0A661IA64-F1
#
_cell.length_a   1.000
_cell.length_b   1.000
_cell.length_c   1.000
_cell.angle_alpha   90.00
_cell.angle_beta   90.00
_cell.angle_gamma   90.00
#
_symmetry.space_group_name_H-M   'P 1'
#
loop_
_entity.id
_entity.type
_entity.pdbx_description
1 polymer ?
#
loop_
_entity_poly.entity_id
_entity_poly.type
_entity_poly.pdbx_seq_one_letter_code
_entity_poly.pdbx_strand_id
1 'polypeptide(L)'
;MRKQSINSIIITTLMILLSACGGEESSYSSTSTKLVQATSSISSTTNPIIINAGAVNGIKVMCNSTELVTDIDGSIKCDKMPISVYLGEFKLGDVNSIPIDGFIYTQDLLHLTRADIAHPEVTKLSMILQSLDKDADPLNGITLDSNVLDILGSHLNNSTILVNLTFDNIESIIQDVIQTALSQDSTSKLKAVSYDTAQSNLAESVANAPTLTYDQRTEGGI
;
A
#
# COMPACT_ATOMS: atom_id res chain seq x y z
N MET A 1 -18.50 15.62 -54.75
CA MET A 1 -17.17 16.26 -54.53
C MET A 1 -16.10 15.22 -54.78
N ARG A 2 -15.12 15.54 -55.64
CA ARG A 2 -13.94 14.72 -55.96
C ARG A 2 -12.99 14.65 -54.76
N LYS A 3 -12.32 13.51 -54.54
CA LYS A 3 -10.85 13.39 -54.68
C LYS A 3 -10.37 11.96 -54.37
N GLN A 4 -9.64 11.40 -55.33
CA GLN A 4 -8.65 10.32 -55.12
C GLN A 4 -7.35 10.93 -54.55
N SER A 5 -6.60 10.17 -53.75
CA SER A 5 -5.13 10.20 -53.74
C SER A 5 -4.60 8.89 -53.13
N ILE A 6 -3.97 7.99 -53.89
CA ILE A 6 -2.53 7.87 -54.26
C ILE A 6 -1.68 7.31 -53.10
N ASN A 7 -1.00 6.20 -53.42
CA ASN A 7 0.00 5.46 -52.63
C ASN A 7 1.37 6.16 -52.54
N SER A 8 2.14 5.72 -51.53
CA SER A 8 3.61 5.72 -51.39
C SER A 8 4.35 7.03 -51.10
N ILE A 9 5.24 6.99 -50.10
CA ILE A 9 6.70 7.24 -50.19
C ILE A 9 7.39 6.81 -48.88
N ILE A 10 8.50 6.09 -49.04
CA ILE A 10 9.48 5.67 -48.03
C ILE A 10 10.52 6.79 -47.84
N ILE A 11 10.91 7.14 -46.61
CA ILE A 11 12.22 7.75 -46.33
C ILE A 11 12.81 7.18 -45.03
N THR A 12 13.90 6.45 -45.19
CA THR A 12 14.83 5.94 -44.18
C THR A 12 15.85 7.02 -43.83
N THR A 13 16.12 7.28 -42.54
CA THR A 13 17.36 7.96 -42.14
C THR A 13 17.94 7.36 -40.87
N LEU A 14 19.15 6.84 -41.04
CA LEU A 14 20.06 6.22 -40.09
C LEU A 14 20.91 7.30 -39.40
N MET A 15 21.05 7.27 -38.08
CA MET A 15 22.00 8.09 -37.31
C MET A 15 22.82 7.17 -36.41
N ILE A 16 24.10 7.02 -36.75
CA ILE A 16 25.13 6.28 -36.02
C ILE A 16 25.78 7.28 -35.05
N LEU A 17 25.71 7.02 -33.74
CA LEU A 17 26.44 7.77 -32.73
C LEU A 17 27.84 7.14 -32.56
N LEU A 18 28.86 7.96 -32.80
CA LEU A 18 30.27 7.61 -32.67
C LEU A 18 30.65 7.51 -31.18
N SER A 19 31.39 6.45 -30.84
CA SER A 19 32.14 6.31 -29.60
C SER A 19 33.39 7.21 -29.62
N ALA A 20 33.46 8.16 -28.69
CA ALA A 20 34.68 8.89 -28.38
C ALA A 20 35.39 8.20 -27.20
N CYS A 21 36.56 7.64 -27.52
CA CYS A 21 37.57 7.16 -26.59
C CYS A 21 38.37 8.36 -26.07
N GLY A 22 38.52 8.48 -24.75
CA GLY A 22 39.40 9.44 -24.11
C GLY A 22 39.91 8.84 -22.80
N GLY A 23 41.12 8.30 -22.83
CA GLY A 23 41.87 7.92 -21.64
C GLY A 23 42.98 8.92 -21.37
N GLU A 24 43.26 9.19 -20.10
CA GLU A 24 44.52 9.75 -19.62
C GLU A 24 44.74 9.33 -18.16
N GLU A 25 46.02 9.19 -17.82
CA GLU A 25 46.56 8.24 -16.86
C GLU A 25 46.86 8.83 -15.46
N SER A 26 46.62 8.01 -14.43
CA SER A 26 47.34 7.84 -13.15
C SER A 26 47.84 9.05 -12.33
N SER A 27 47.42 9.09 -11.06
CA SER A 27 48.35 9.23 -9.92
C SER A 27 47.72 8.73 -8.61
N TYR A 28 48.45 7.83 -7.95
CA TYR A 28 48.11 7.19 -6.69
C TYR A 28 48.31 8.15 -5.52
N SER A 29 47.34 8.22 -4.60
CA SER A 29 47.60 8.68 -3.23
C SER A 29 46.74 7.87 -2.26
N SER A 30 47.40 6.92 -1.60
CA SER A 30 46.82 6.11 -0.54
C SER A 30 46.59 6.98 0.69
N THR A 31 45.33 7.24 1.05
CA THR A 31 44.96 7.63 2.41
C THR A 31 43.85 6.70 2.86
N SER A 32 44.19 5.81 3.78
CA SER A 32 43.28 4.91 4.46
C SER A 32 42.33 5.74 5.33
N THR A 33 41.14 6.01 4.85
CA THR A 33 40.03 6.50 5.67
C THR A 33 39.14 5.31 6.02
N LYS A 34 39.10 5.00 7.31
CA LYS A 34 38.22 4.02 7.94
C LYS A 34 36.81 4.10 7.34
N LEU A 35 36.33 2.96 6.86
CA LEU A 35 34.90 2.69 6.70
C LEU A 35 34.23 2.86 8.07
N VAL A 36 33.74 4.06 8.34
CA VAL A 36 32.70 4.25 9.35
C VAL A 36 31.42 3.85 8.65
N GLN A 37 30.99 2.62 8.93
CA GLN A 37 29.65 2.15 8.64
C GLN A 37 28.69 3.11 9.36
N ALA A 38 28.22 4.11 8.62
CA ALA A 38 27.14 4.97 9.08
C ALA A 38 25.88 4.09 9.08
N THR A 39 25.58 3.52 10.24
CA THR A 39 24.19 3.17 10.60
C THR A 39 23.42 4.49 10.61
N SER A 40 23.02 4.94 9.42
CA SER A 40 22.05 6.00 9.25
C SER A 40 20.70 5.43 9.64
N SER A 41 20.40 5.43 10.94
CA SER A 41 19.02 5.43 11.41
C SER A 41 18.43 6.76 10.96
N ILE A 42 17.87 6.81 9.76
CA ILE A 42 17.05 7.92 9.30
C ILE A 42 15.82 7.92 10.20
N SER A 43 15.87 8.70 11.27
CA SER A 43 14.71 9.07 12.06
C SER A 43 13.91 10.07 11.22
N SER A 44 13.08 9.58 10.30
CA SER A 44 12.05 10.41 9.70
C SER A 44 11.08 10.80 10.81
N THR A 45 11.10 12.06 11.24
CA THR A 45 10.19 12.65 12.23
C THR A 45 8.73 12.73 11.77
N THR A 46 8.39 12.12 10.62
CA THR A 46 7.04 12.07 10.09
C THR A 46 6.39 10.77 10.52
N ASN A 47 5.32 10.88 11.30
CA ASN A 47 4.46 9.74 11.65
C ASN A 47 3.85 9.19 10.36
N PRO A 48 4.08 7.91 10.00
CA PRO A 48 3.53 7.39 8.77
C PRO A 48 2.00 7.31 8.83
N ILE A 49 1.37 7.36 7.67
CA ILE A 49 -0.09 7.29 7.51
C ILE A 49 -0.43 6.02 6.72
N ILE A 50 -1.36 5.21 7.20
CA ILE A 50 -1.82 4.01 6.49
C ILE A 50 -2.93 4.39 5.50
N ILE A 51 -2.76 4.03 4.23
CA ILE A 51 -3.63 4.39 3.12
C ILE A 51 -4.18 3.15 2.40
N ASN A 52 -5.47 3.17 2.08
CA ASN A 52 -6.11 2.29 1.09
C ASN A 52 -6.82 3.16 0.05
N ALA A 53 -8.16 3.24 0.08
CA ALA A 53 -8.92 4.25 -0.66
C ALA A 53 -8.81 5.64 0.00
N GLY A 54 -8.71 5.66 1.33
CA GLY A 54 -8.42 6.84 2.14
C GLY A 54 -7.50 6.47 3.32
N ALA A 55 -7.26 7.43 4.20
CA ALA A 55 -6.53 7.19 5.45
C ALA A 55 -7.32 6.25 6.37
N VAL A 56 -6.65 5.26 6.96
CA VAL A 56 -7.29 4.19 7.74
C VAL A 56 -7.16 4.46 9.24
N ASN A 57 -8.26 4.85 9.87
CA ASN A 57 -8.42 5.03 11.31
C ASN A 57 -8.87 3.73 11.99
N GLY A 58 -8.34 3.44 13.18
CA GLY A 58 -8.76 2.30 14.00
C GLY A 58 -8.06 0.98 13.66
N ILE A 59 -7.00 0.99 12.85
CA ILE A 59 -6.23 -0.22 12.54
C ILE A 59 -5.13 -0.45 13.57
N LYS A 60 -4.94 -1.72 13.99
CA LYS A 60 -3.91 -2.07 14.96
C LYS A 60 -2.56 -2.16 14.28
N VAL A 61 -1.54 -1.63 14.95
CA VAL A 61 -0.15 -1.70 14.51
C VAL A 61 0.76 -2.07 15.68
N MET A 62 1.59 -3.09 15.48
CA MET A 62 2.64 -3.46 16.42
C MET A 62 3.92 -2.72 16.04
N CYS A 63 4.30 -1.78 16.88
CA CYS A 63 5.57 -1.05 16.83
C CYS A 63 6.56 -1.76 17.77
N ASN A 64 7.30 -2.74 17.25
CA ASN A 64 8.07 -3.69 18.06
C ASN A 64 7.17 -4.43 19.08
N SER A 65 7.26 -4.12 20.38
CA SER A 65 6.44 -4.73 21.45
C SER A 65 5.29 -3.84 21.92
N THR A 66 5.14 -2.66 21.32
CA THR A 66 4.07 -1.71 21.66
C THR A 66 2.93 -1.85 20.67
N GLU A 67 1.73 -2.11 21.18
CA GLU A 67 0.50 -2.03 20.40
C GLU A 67 0.05 -0.56 20.28
N LEU A 68 -0.22 -0.13 19.05
CA LEU A 68 -0.73 1.18 18.70
C LEU A 68 -1.97 1.02 17.80
N VAL A 69 -2.78 2.06 17.74
CA VAL A 69 -3.92 2.15 16.83
C VAL A 69 -3.80 3.45 16.05
N THR A 70 -4.08 3.42 14.75
CA THR A 70 -4.08 4.64 13.94
C THR A 70 -5.18 5.61 14.38
N ASP A 71 -4.87 6.90 14.31
CA ASP A 71 -5.83 7.95 14.64
C ASP A 71 -6.72 8.32 13.44
N ILE A 72 -7.52 9.38 13.59
CA ILE A 72 -8.47 9.86 12.57
C ILE A 72 -7.80 10.24 11.25
N ASP A 73 -6.52 10.63 11.28
CA ASP A 73 -5.74 10.97 10.09
C ASP A 73 -5.03 9.73 9.51
N GLY A 74 -5.31 8.54 10.05
CA GLY A 74 -4.64 7.28 9.73
C GLY A 74 -3.18 7.22 10.19
N SER A 75 -2.76 8.14 11.05
CA SER A 75 -1.37 8.32 11.45
C SER A 75 -0.99 7.39 12.59
N ILE A 76 0.28 6.98 12.63
CA ILE A 76 0.86 6.24 13.75
C ILE A 76 2.15 6.88 14.25
N LYS A 77 2.22 7.09 15.57
CA LYS A 77 3.43 7.54 16.27
C LYS A 77 4.30 6.36 16.64
N CYS A 78 5.10 5.88 15.70
CA CYS A 78 6.05 4.79 15.91
C CYS A 78 7.47 5.24 15.53
N ASP A 79 8.40 5.13 16.47
CA ASP A 79 9.81 5.52 16.32
C ASP A 79 10.73 4.32 16.00
N LYS A 80 10.16 3.13 15.78
CA LYS A 80 10.88 1.87 15.60
C LYS A 80 10.34 1.11 14.40
N MET A 81 11.24 0.50 13.64
CA MET A 81 10.90 -0.42 12.56
C MET A 81 11.46 -1.82 12.88
N PRO A 82 10.89 -2.90 12.31
CA PRO A 82 9.69 -2.93 11.46
C PRO A 82 8.41 -2.69 12.26
N ILE A 83 7.34 -2.35 11.54
CA ILE A 83 5.96 -2.39 12.06
C ILE A 83 5.19 -3.53 11.41
N SER A 84 4.25 -4.09 12.17
CA SER A 84 3.30 -5.09 11.67
C SER A 84 1.88 -4.54 11.79
N VAL A 85 1.09 -4.62 10.72
CA VAL A 85 -0.28 -4.08 10.68
C VAL A 85 -1.29 -5.22 10.77
N TYR A 86 -2.34 -5.03 11.56
CA TYR A 86 -3.36 -6.03 11.86
C TYR A 86 -4.76 -5.46 11.77
N LEU A 87 -5.67 -6.28 11.25
CA LEU A 87 -7.10 -6.05 11.31
C LEU A 87 -7.71 -7.00 12.35
N GLY A 88 -7.96 -6.51 13.56
CA GLY A 88 -8.21 -7.39 14.71
C GLY A 88 -6.97 -8.24 15.02
N GLU A 89 -7.09 -9.57 15.00
CA GLU A 89 -5.94 -10.49 15.12
C GLU A 89 -5.34 -10.93 13.78
N PHE A 90 -6.02 -10.63 12.67
CA PHE A 90 -5.57 -11.00 11.34
C PHE A 90 -4.45 -10.07 10.88
N LYS A 91 -3.28 -10.65 10.62
CA LYS A 91 -2.11 -9.90 10.16
C LYS A 91 -2.25 -9.54 8.68
N LEU A 92 -2.19 -8.24 8.38
CA LEU A 92 -2.24 -7.74 7.01
C LEU A 92 -0.87 -7.79 6.33
N GLY A 93 0.18 -7.47 7.08
CA GLY A 93 1.53 -7.41 6.56
C GLY A 93 2.49 -6.66 7.46
N ASP A 94 3.70 -6.44 6.94
CA ASP A 94 4.80 -5.79 7.65
C ASP A 94 5.46 -4.72 6.78
N VAL A 95 5.99 -3.68 7.40
CA VAL A 95 6.80 -2.66 6.75
C VAL A 95 8.12 -2.53 7.49
N ASN A 96 9.22 -2.64 6.75
CA ASN A 96 10.58 -2.65 7.32
C ASN A 96 11.18 -1.24 7.45
N SER A 97 10.66 -0.26 6.72
CA SER A 97 11.09 1.13 6.75
C SER A 97 9.96 2.05 6.30
N ILE A 98 9.85 3.23 6.90
CA ILE A 98 8.83 4.22 6.51
C ILE A 98 9.14 4.69 5.09
N PRO A 99 8.18 4.63 4.14
CA PRO A 99 8.38 5.18 2.81
C PRO A 99 8.74 6.67 2.87
N ILE A 100 9.55 7.14 1.91
CA ILE A 100 10.07 8.53 1.90
C ILE A 100 8.97 9.60 1.90
N ASP A 101 7.79 9.28 1.39
CA ASP A 101 6.63 10.16 1.36
C ASP A 101 5.75 10.07 2.62
N GLY A 102 6.09 9.20 3.57
CA GLY A 102 5.37 9.02 4.83
C GLY A 102 4.06 8.24 4.70
N PHE A 103 3.73 7.72 3.52
CA PHE A 103 2.50 6.97 3.31
C PHE A 103 2.78 5.47 3.19
N ILE A 104 2.02 4.66 3.93
CA ILE A 104 2.07 3.20 3.87
C ILE A 104 0.78 2.74 3.19
N TYR A 105 0.88 2.40 1.91
CA TYR A 105 -0.27 1.87 1.16
C TYR A 105 -0.46 0.37 1.45
N THR A 106 -1.65 -0.16 1.21
CA THR A 106 -1.93 -1.61 1.36
C THR A 106 -0.98 -2.50 0.54
N GLN A 107 -0.52 -2.03 -0.62
CA GLN A 107 0.50 -2.68 -1.45
C GLN A 107 1.83 -2.78 -0.71
N ASP A 108 2.16 -1.78 0.11
CA ASP A 108 3.41 -1.69 0.86
C ASP A 108 3.45 -2.77 1.95
N LEU A 109 2.29 -3.07 2.57
CA LEU A 109 2.12 -4.17 3.53
C LEU A 109 2.35 -5.54 2.90
N LEU A 110 2.02 -5.68 1.62
CA LEU A 110 2.12 -6.90 0.83
C LEU A 110 3.43 -6.99 0.03
N HIS A 111 4.34 -6.02 0.21
CA HIS A 111 5.62 -5.91 -0.50
C HIS A 111 5.49 -5.82 -2.03
N LEU A 112 4.41 -5.19 -2.50
CA LEU A 112 4.11 -4.96 -3.91
C LEU A 112 4.44 -3.52 -4.32
N THR A 113 4.59 -3.30 -5.62
CA THR A 113 4.66 -1.94 -6.17
C THR A 113 3.30 -1.24 -6.02
N ARG A 114 3.26 0.06 -5.75
CA ARG A 114 1.99 0.80 -5.57
C ARG A 114 1.12 0.84 -6.83
N ALA A 115 1.73 0.65 -8.00
CA ALA A 115 1.01 0.52 -9.27
C ALA A 115 0.24 -0.80 -9.40
N ASP A 116 0.56 -1.82 -8.58
CA ASP A 116 -0.09 -3.14 -8.62
C ASP A 116 -1.41 -3.15 -7.83
N ILE A 117 -2.31 -2.24 -8.20
CA ILE A 117 -3.64 -2.10 -7.58
C ILE A 117 -4.58 -3.27 -7.90
N ALA A 118 -4.30 -4.01 -8.98
CA ALA A 118 -5.12 -5.12 -9.44
C ALA A 118 -4.65 -6.48 -8.89
N HIS A 119 -3.61 -6.51 -8.05
CA HIS A 119 -3.17 -7.73 -7.41
C HIS A 119 -4.32 -8.37 -6.60
N PRO A 120 -4.55 -9.69 -6.68
CA PRO A 120 -5.68 -10.33 -6.00
C PRO A 120 -5.69 -10.07 -4.49
N GLU A 121 -4.54 -10.12 -3.83
CA GLU A 121 -4.45 -9.87 -2.38
C GLU A 121 -4.72 -8.40 -2.03
N VAL A 122 -4.23 -7.46 -2.83
CA VAL A 122 -4.53 -6.02 -2.65
C VAL A 122 -6.02 -5.81 -2.75
N THR A 123 -6.67 -6.41 -3.75
CA THR A 123 -8.11 -6.25 -3.95
C THR A 123 -8.93 -6.86 -2.82
N LYS A 124 -8.59 -8.08 -2.36
CA LYS A 124 -9.27 -8.71 -1.21
C LYS A 124 -9.13 -7.85 0.04
N LEU A 125 -7.94 -7.31 0.29
CA LEU A 125 -7.71 -6.42 1.41
C LEU A 125 -8.52 -5.12 1.28
N SER A 126 -8.57 -4.53 0.09
CA SER A 126 -9.38 -3.35 -0.18
C SER A 126 -10.87 -3.61 0.00
N MET A 127 -11.39 -4.77 -0.46
CA MET A 127 -12.77 -5.18 -0.25
C MET A 127 -13.10 -5.25 1.25
N ILE A 128 -12.25 -5.89 2.05
CA ILE A 128 -12.46 -5.97 3.50
C ILE A 128 -12.46 -4.56 4.10
N LEU A 129 -11.37 -3.80 3.95
CA LEU A 129 -11.22 -2.50 4.62
C LEU A 129 -12.33 -1.52 4.24
N GLN A 130 -12.69 -1.44 2.96
CA GLN A 130 -13.73 -0.51 2.50
C GLN A 130 -15.14 -0.96 2.91
N SER A 131 -15.39 -2.26 3.06
CA SER A 131 -16.69 -2.76 3.51
C SER A 131 -16.91 -2.59 5.02
N LEU A 132 -15.82 -2.51 5.79
CA LEU A 132 -15.84 -2.29 7.23
C LEU A 132 -15.79 -0.81 7.61
N ASP A 133 -15.84 0.08 6.63
CA ASP A 133 -15.87 1.52 6.85
C ASP A 133 -17.21 1.97 7.46
N LYS A 134 -17.12 2.66 8.60
CA LYS A 134 -18.27 2.97 9.47
C LYS A 134 -19.35 3.81 8.80
N ASP A 135 -19.00 4.70 7.88
CA ASP A 135 -19.95 5.54 7.13
C ASP A 135 -20.13 5.13 5.66
N ALA A 136 -19.45 4.07 5.22
CA ALA A 136 -19.50 3.49 3.89
C ALA A 136 -19.11 4.47 2.76
N ASP A 137 -18.16 5.36 3.04
CA ASP A 137 -17.58 6.32 2.10
C ASP A 137 -16.04 6.31 2.20
N PRO A 138 -15.39 5.25 1.69
CA PRO A 138 -13.98 5.00 1.93
C PRO A 138 -13.02 6.03 1.29
N LEU A 139 -13.54 6.91 0.43
CA LEU A 139 -12.78 7.98 -0.22
C LEU A 139 -12.59 9.19 0.70
N ASN A 140 -13.42 9.36 1.73
CA ASN A 140 -13.29 10.43 2.71
C ASN A 140 -12.36 10.04 3.89
N GLY A 141 -11.86 8.81 3.89
CA GLY A 141 -11.23 8.13 5.03
C GLY A 141 -11.88 6.77 5.23
N ILE A 142 -11.22 5.90 6.00
CA ILE A 142 -11.81 4.62 6.42
C ILE A 142 -11.77 4.60 7.94
N THR A 143 -12.94 4.51 8.58
CA THR A 143 -13.04 4.41 10.04
C THR A 143 -13.49 3.01 10.44
N LEU A 144 -12.61 2.28 11.13
CA LEU A 144 -12.88 0.94 11.62
C LEU A 144 -13.45 0.99 13.04
N ASP A 145 -14.61 0.34 13.25
CA ASP A 145 -15.23 0.22 14.56
C ASP A 145 -14.74 -1.04 15.28
N SER A 146 -14.34 -0.93 16.56
CA SER A 146 -13.75 -2.06 17.30
C SER A 146 -14.71 -3.25 17.42
N ASN A 147 -16.01 -3.01 17.60
CA ASN A 147 -16.99 -4.09 17.69
C ASN A 147 -17.09 -4.88 16.37
N VAL A 148 -16.94 -4.18 15.24
CA VAL A 148 -16.95 -4.79 13.91
C VAL A 148 -15.68 -5.61 13.68
N LEU A 149 -14.53 -5.14 14.18
CA LEU A 149 -13.28 -5.90 14.17
C LEU A 149 -13.35 -7.16 15.04
N ASP A 150 -14.05 -7.11 16.17
CA ASP A 150 -14.27 -8.29 17.02
C ASP A 150 -15.12 -9.35 16.30
N ILE A 151 -16.17 -8.92 15.57
CA ILE A 151 -16.98 -9.80 14.73
C ILE A 151 -16.11 -10.39 13.60
N LEU A 152 -15.29 -9.57 12.93
CA LEU A 152 -14.37 -10.06 11.90
C LEU A 152 -13.42 -11.13 12.47
N GLY A 153 -13.01 -11.00 13.73
CA GLY A 153 -12.14 -11.94 14.43
C GLY A 153 -12.66 -13.38 14.48
N SER A 154 -13.99 -13.60 14.41
CA SER A 154 -14.54 -14.97 14.31
C SER A 154 -14.36 -15.61 12.94
N HIS A 155 -13.98 -14.84 11.92
CA HIS A 155 -13.75 -15.30 10.55
C HIS A 155 -12.28 -15.25 10.14
N LEU A 156 -11.58 -14.18 10.53
CA LEU A 156 -10.17 -13.95 10.23
C LEU A 156 -9.39 -13.82 11.53
N ASN A 157 -8.43 -14.71 11.75
CA ASN A 157 -7.60 -14.72 12.94
C ASN A 157 -6.10 -14.75 12.58
N ASN A 158 -5.24 -14.88 13.59
CA ASN A 158 -3.79 -14.88 13.41
C ASN A 158 -3.23 -16.03 12.54
N SER A 159 -4.02 -17.07 12.29
CA SER A 159 -3.66 -18.23 11.46
C SER A 159 -4.21 -18.13 10.04
N THR A 160 -5.07 -17.14 9.76
CA THR A 160 -5.61 -16.91 8.44
C THR A 160 -4.53 -16.32 7.52
N ILE A 161 -4.47 -16.80 6.28
CA ILE A 161 -3.53 -16.33 5.25
C ILE A 161 -4.33 -15.82 4.06
N LEU A 162 -4.16 -14.53 3.70
CA LEU A 162 -4.97 -13.85 2.69
C LEU A 162 -4.93 -14.53 1.32
N VAL A 163 -3.76 -15.02 0.90
CA VAL A 163 -3.57 -15.69 -0.39
C VAL A 163 -4.42 -16.96 -0.54
N ASN A 164 -4.77 -17.61 0.58
CA ASN A 164 -5.55 -18.85 0.59
C ASN A 164 -7.07 -18.62 0.51
N LEU A 165 -7.54 -17.38 0.68
CA LEU A 165 -8.96 -17.04 0.59
C LEU A 165 -9.35 -16.76 -0.86
N THR A 166 -10.46 -17.31 -1.34
CA THR A 166 -11.03 -16.92 -2.64
C THR A 166 -11.82 -15.61 -2.51
N PHE A 167 -12.16 -14.96 -3.64
CA PHE A 167 -13.07 -13.80 -3.62
C PHE A 167 -14.43 -14.17 -3.02
N ASP A 168 -14.99 -15.33 -3.36
CA ASP A 168 -16.23 -15.83 -2.76
C ASP A 168 -16.11 -16.00 -1.23
N ASN A 169 -14.95 -16.45 -0.71
CA ASN A 169 -14.72 -16.51 0.72
C ASN A 169 -14.75 -15.11 1.35
N ILE A 170 -14.09 -14.13 0.72
CA ILE A 170 -14.04 -12.75 1.19
C ILE A 170 -15.44 -12.13 1.18
N GLU A 171 -16.20 -12.29 0.09
CA GLU A 171 -17.58 -11.81 0.00
C GLU A 171 -18.45 -12.44 1.09
N SER A 172 -18.38 -13.76 1.28
CA SER A 172 -19.14 -14.44 2.32
C SER A 172 -18.79 -13.94 3.73
N ILE A 173 -17.52 -13.71 4.01
CA ILE A 173 -17.06 -13.18 5.31
C ILE A 173 -17.58 -11.76 5.52
N ILE A 174 -17.45 -10.88 4.52
CA ILE A 174 -17.94 -9.50 4.59
C ILE A 174 -19.46 -9.48 4.84
N GLN A 175 -20.22 -10.30 4.12
CA GLN A 175 -21.67 -10.36 4.29
C GLN A 175 -22.06 -10.82 5.69
N ASP A 176 -21.39 -11.84 6.24
CA ASP A 176 -21.70 -12.34 7.58
C ASP A 176 -21.32 -11.34 8.69
N VAL A 177 -20.17 -10.67 8.56
CA VAL A 177 -19.75 -9.60 9.46
C VAL A 177 -20.74 -8.44 9.46
N ILE A 178 -21.13 -7.97 8.27
CA ILE A 178 -22.10 -6.87 8.13
C ILE A 178 -23.47 -7.28 8.68
N GLN A 179 -23.95 -8.48 8.36
CA GLN A 179 -25.24 -8.96 8.84
C GLN A 179 -25.26 -9.11 10.36
N THR A 180 -24.18 -9.59 10.94
CA THR A 180 -24.01 -9.70 12.40
C THR A 180 -23.96 -8.30 13.03
N ALA A 181 -23.17 -7.37 12.48
CA ALA A 181 -23.09 -6.00 12.97
C ALA A 181 -24.45 -5.29 12.91
N LEU A 182 -25.19 -5.42 11.81
CA LEU A 182 -26.54 -4.84 11.65
C LEU A 182 -27.56 -5.47 12.61
N SER A 183 -27.37 -6.73 13.01
CA SER A 183 -28.22 -7.38 14.01
C SER A 183 -27.97 -6.85 15.43
N GLN A 184 -26.75 -6.37 15.71
CA GLN A 184 -26.35 -5.77 16.99
C GLN A 184 -26.63 -4.25 17.03
N ASP A 185 -26.45 -3.56 15.90
CA ASP A 185 -26.74 -2.15 15.71
C ASP A 185 -27.37 -1.91 14.32
N SER A 186 -28.69 -1.80 14.29
CA SER A 186 -29.45 -1.55 13.06
C SER A 186 -29.22 -0.16 12.45
N THR A 187 -28.50 0.74 13.16
CA THR A 187 -28.18 2.09 12.66
C THR A 187 -26.83 2.16 11.95
N SER A 188 -26.05 1.08 12.00
CA SER A 188 -24.80 0.93 11.28
C SER A 188 -24.99 1.19 9.79
N LYS A 189 -24.00 1.86 9.16
CA LYS A 189 -24.01 2.17 7.73
C LYS A 189 -23.14 1.24 6.90
N LEU A 190 -22.55 0.21 7.52
CA LEU A 190 -21.68 -0.75 6.85
C LEU A 190 -22.33 -1.27 5.57
N LYS A 191 -21.51 -1.38 4.52
CA LYS A 191 -21.99 -1.81 3.20
C LYS A 191 -20.93 -2.66 2.53
N ALA A 192 -21.35 -3.81 2.00
CA ALA A 192 -20.46 -4.66 1.24
C ALA A 192 -19.98 -3.91 -0.03
N VAL A 193 -18.66 -3.88 -0.22
CA VAL A 193 -17.99 -3.30 -1.38
C VAL A 193 -17.54 -4.43 -2.29
N SER A 194 -17.98 -4.38 -3.55
CA SER A 194 -17.61 -5.37 -4.57
C SER A 194 -16.13 -5.24 -4.96
N TYR A 195 -15.60 -6.29 -5.60
CA TYR A 195 -14.27 -6.28 -6.21
C TYR A 195 -14.03 -5.04 -7.11
N ASP A 196 -14.94 -4.77 -8.06
CA ASP A 196 -14.79 -3.66 -9.02
C ASP A 196 -14.81 -2.31 -8.31
N THR A 197 -15.70 -2.15 -7.33
CA THR A 197 -15.80 -0.91 -6.54
C THR A 197 -14.54 -0.70 -5.70
N ALA A 198 -14.04 -1.76 -5.05
CA ALA A 198 -12.85 -1.69 -4.21
C ALA A 198 -11.63 -1.22 -5.02
N GLN A 199 -11.45 -1.77 -6.23
CA GLN A 199 -10.38 -1.37 -7.13
C GLN A 199 -10.55 0.05 -7.65
N SER A 200 -11.77 0.46 -8.03
CA SER A 200 -12.03 1.82 -8.49
C SER A 200 -11.67 2.87 -7.43
N ASN A 201 -12.08 2.64 -6.18
CA ASN A 201 -11.77 3.54 -5.07
C ASN A 201 -10.26 3.57 -4.76
N LEU A 202 -9.60 2.41 -4.79
CA LEU A 202 -8.15 2.34 -4.60
C LEU A 202 -7.41 3.08 -5.73
N ALA A 203 -7.83 2.90 -6.98
CA ALA A 203 -7.24 3.56 -8.15
C ALA A 203 -7.32 5.09 -8.02
N GLU A 204 -8.45 5.62 -7.55
CA GLU A 204 -8.63 7.05 -7.29
C GLU A 204 -7.64 7.57 -6.23
N SER A 205 -7.46 6.80 -5.15
CA SER A 205 -6.52 7.15 -4.07
C SER A 205 -5.05 7.14 -4.52
N VAL A 206 -4.65 6.14 -5.31
CA VAL A 206 -3.26 6.00 -5.75
C VAL A 206 -2.93 6.80 -7.01
N ALA A 207 -3.92 7.43 -7.67
CA ALA A 207 -3.70 8.17 -8.92
C ALA A 207 -2.66 9.29 -8.78
N ASN A 208 -2.51 9.84 -7.57
CA ASN A 208 -1.52 10.88 -7.26
C ASN A 208 -0.31 10.34 -6.46
N ALA A 209 -0.26 9.03 -6.17
CA ALA A 209 0.82 8.44 -5.42
C ALA A 209 2.11 8.45 -6.27
N PRO A 210 3.27 8.79 -5.68
CA PRO A 210 4.55 8.66 -6.37
C PRO A 210 4.74 7.23 -6.89
N THR A 211 5.14 7.09 -8.16
CA THR A 211 5.50 5.79 -8.74
C THR A 211 6.86 5.36 -8.20
N LEU A 212 6.86 4.79 -7.00
CA LEU A 212 8.04 4.22 -6.35
C LEU A 212 7.98 2.69 -6.41
N THR A 213 9.08 2.05 -6.81
CA THR A 213 9.25 0.61 -6.61
C THR A 213 9.41 0.29 -5.11
N TYR A 214 9.27 -0.98 -4.71
CA TYR A 214 9.53 -1.38 -3.32
C TYR A 214 10.94 -1.00 -2.87
N ASP A 215 11.95 -1.27 -3.69
CA ASP A 215 13.34 -0.97 -3.36
C ASP A 215 13.64 0.55 -3.32
N GLN A 216 12.94 1.35 -4.13
CA GLN A 216 13.06 2.81 -4.11
C GLN A 216 12.49 3.47 -2.84
N ARG A 217 11.78 2.69 -2.00
CA ARG A 217 11.14 3.19 -0.76
C ARG A 217 11.92 2.86 0.50
N THR A 218 12.80 1.86 0.45
CA THR A 218 13.43 1.29 1.64
C THR A 218 14.86 1.74 1.90
N GLU A 219 15.53 2.43 0.96
CA GLU A 219 16.85 3.06 1.15
C GLU A 219 16.89 4.38 0.36
N GLY A 220 17.60 5.45 0.73
CA GLY A 220 19.05 5.42 0.90
C GLY A 220 19.81 5.01 -0.38
N GLY A 221 19.11 4.65 -1.46
CA GLY A 221 19.68 4.14 -2.71
C GLY A 221 20.24 5.27 -3.58
N ILE A 222 21.54 5.49 -3.42
CA ILE A 222 22.42 6.03 -4.47
C ILE A 222 22.74 4.87 -5.42
#